data_AF-A0A434RPN9-F1
#
_entry.id   AF-A0A434RPN9-F1
#
_cell.length_a   1.000
_cell.length_b   1.000
_cell.length_c   1.000
_cell.angle_alpha   90.00
_cell.angle_beta   90.00
_cell.angle_gamma   90.00
#
_symmetry.space_group_name_H-M   'P 1'
#
loop_
_entity.id
_entity.type
_entity.pdbx_description
1 polymer ?
#
loop_
_entity_poly.entity_id
_entity_poly.type
_entity_poly.pdbx_seq_one_letter_code
_entity_poly.pdbx_strand_id
1 'polypeptide(L)'
;MYLTQDQLQAIADALADTSEGLTGSEIAFLLQSCRIKDTDASMTKRHRLYNAFAHEQNQRKDRTPILAFIRKAMKPTRFAREPHRFEPMRANLNRALAFAGMSVDASGKLLSAVQVGTLGEAERRARELREDLLSRGVHPDVLIFCKEELLHDNYFHAVLEAVKSVADKVRKRTGLVDDGAALV
;
A
#
# COMPACT_ATOMS: atom_id res chain seq x y z
N MET A 1 -15.09 -11.20 -16.13
CA MET A 1 -15.31 -9.89 -15.50
C MET A 1 -14.12 -9.00 -15.81
N TYR A 2 -14.37 -7.80 -16.34
CA TYR A 2 -13.36 -6.82 -16.76
C TYR A 2 -12.98 -5.91 -15.60
N LEU A 3 -11.81 -5.28 -15.69
CA LEU A 3 -11.54 -4.07 -14.92
C LEU A 3 -12.10 -2.87 -15.69
N THR A 4 -12.76 -1.94 -14.99
CA THR A 4 -13.18 -0.67 -15.59
C THR A 4 -11.95 0.18 -15.93
N GLN A 5 -12.11 1.20 -16.79
CA GLN A 5 -11.00 2.09 -17.13
C GLN A 5 -10.44 2.79 -15.87
N ASP A 6 -11.31 3.24 -14.98
CA ASP A 6 -10.90 3.86 -13.71
C ASP A 6 -10.12 2.89 -12.81
N GLN A 7 -10.53 1.61 -12.76
CA GLN A 7 -9.80 0.59 -12.03
C GLN A 7 -8.42 0.32 -12.65
N LEU A 8 -8.32 0.27 -13.99
CA LEU A 8 -7.03 0.11 -14.67
C LEU A 8 -6.10 1.29 -14.40
N GLN A 9 -6.62 2.51 -14.47
CA GLN A 9 -5.89 3.73 -14.20
C GLN A 9 -5.38 3.74 -12.76
N ALA A 10 -6.26 3.50 -11.77
CA ALA A 10 -5.87 3.47 -10.36
C ALA A 10 -4.81 2.40 -10.06
N ILE A 11 -4.91 1.21 -10.66
CA ILE A 11 -3.92 0.14 -10.50
C ILE A 11 -2.58 0.54 -11.15
N ALA A 12 -2.62 1.13 -12.36
CA ALA A 12 -1.42 1.59 -13.04
C ALA A 12 -0.73 2.72 -12.26
N ASP A 13 -1.49 3.68 -11.76
CA ASP A 13 -0.99 4.80 -10.94
C ASP A 13 -0.32 4.30 -9.66
N ALA A 14 -0.92 3.31 -8.99
CA ALA A 14 -0.36 2.72 -7.78
C ALA A 14 0.93 1.93 -8.05
N LEU A 15 0.95 1.08 -9.08
CA LEU A 15 2.12 0.27 -9.44
C LEU A 15 3.26 1.11 -10.00
N ALA A 16 2.95 2.20 -10.69
CA ALA A 16 3.92 3.06 -11.37
C ALA A 16 4.16 4.38 -10.62
N ASP A 17 3.85 4.41 -9.32
CA ASP A 17 4.10 5.56 -8.46
C ASP A 17 5.56 6.04 -8.56
N THR A 18 5.77 7.34 -8.43
CA THR A 18 7.10 7.97 -8.59
C THR A 18 8.03 7.55 -7.47
N SER A 19 7.53 7.52 -6.24
CA SER A 19 8.26 7.29 -4.99
C SER A 19 8.32 5.80 -4.64
N GLU A 20 7.17 5.13 -4.66
CA GLU A 20 7.01 3.78 -4.10
C GLU A 20 6.80 2.71 -5.18
N GLY A 21 6.69 3.13 -6.44
CA GLY A 21 6.31 2.26 -7.55
C GLY A 21 7.47 1.50 -8.19
N LEU A 22 7.12 0.77 -9.25
CA LEU A 22 8.05 0.13 -10.14
C LEU A 22 8.85 1.18 -10.92
N THR A 23 10.10 0.88 -11.19
CA THR A 23 10.96 1.64 -12.11
C THR A 23 10.55 1.36 -13.57
N GLY A 24 10.98 2.22 -14.49
CA GLY A 24 10.68 2.05 -15.93
C GLY A 24 11.24 0.74 -16.51
N SER A 25 12.40 0.29 -16.02
CA SER A 25 13.01 -0.99 -16.41
C SER A 25 12.26 -2.19 -15.82
N GLU A 26 11.81 -2.11 -14.56
CA GLU A 26 10.97 -3.14 -13.94
C GLU A 26 9.65 -3.30 -14.69
N ILE A 27 9.00 -2.18 -15.08
CA ILE A 27 7.77 -2.19 -15.89
C ILE A 27 8.03 -2.90 -17.22
N ALA A 28 9.07 -2.51 -17.96
CA ALA A 28 9.43 -3.11 -19.24
C ALA A 28 9.59 -4.63 -19.12
N PHE A 29 10.37 -5.08 -18.14
CA PHE A 29 10.62 -6.49 -17.88
C PHE A 29 9.35 -7.24 -17.52
N LEU A 30 8.51 -6.68 -16.65
CA LEU A 30 7.28 -7.33 -16.20
C LEU A 30 6.24 -7.44 -17.34
N LEU A 31 6.07 -6.39 -18.15
CA LEU A 31 5.20 -6.40 -19.33
C LEU A 31 5.63 -7.50 -20.30
N GLN A 32 6.91 -7.54 -20.65
CA GLN A 32 7.48 -8.59 -21.50
C GLN A 32 7.25 -9.98 -20.91
N SER A 33 7.51 -10.17 -19.61
CA SER A 33 7.33 -11.47 -18.94
C SER A 33 5.87 -11.93 -18.94
N CYS A 34 4.91 -11.01 -18.99
CA CYS A 34 3.47 -11.30 -19.04
C CYS A 34 2.93 -11.37 -20.47
N ARG A 35 3.80 -11.18 -21.48
CA ARG A 35 3.41 -11.07 -22.89
C ARG A 35 2.38 -9.96 -23.14
N ILE A 36 2.49 -8.88 -22.36
CA ILE A 36 1.70 -7.66 -22.55
C ILE A 36 2.51 -6.73 -23.44
N LYS A 37 1.88 -6.21 -24.49
CA LYS A 37 2.55 -5.27 -25.40
C LYS A 37 2.77 -3.93 -24.69
N ASP A 38 4.00 -3.46 -24.72
CA ASP A 38 4.37 -2.12 -24.27
C ASP A 38 4.13 -1.12 -25.41
N THR A 39 2.99 -0.44 -25.37
CA THR A 39 2.51 0.38 -26.50
C THR A 39 3.27 1.69 -26.64
N ASP A 40 3.67 2.28 -25.51
CA ASP A 40 4.19 3.65 -25.44
C ASP A 40 5.37 3.73 -24.46
N ALA A 41 6.48 3.07 -24.82
CA ALA A 41 7.62 2.92 -23.91
C ALA A 41 8.27 4.25 -23.46
N SER A 42 8.08 5.33 -24.22
CA SER A 42 8.58 6.68 -23.94
C SER A 42 7.66 7.52 -23.03
N MET A 43 6.45 7.05 -22.75
CA MET A 43 5.51 7.75 -21.86
C MET A 43 5.93 7.65 -20.39
N THR A 44 5.35 8.53 -19.57
CA THR A 44 5.49 8.44 -18.10
C THR A 44 5.05 7.04 -17.61
N LYS A 45 5.71 6.53 -16.57
CA LYS A 45 5.51 5.16 -16.07
C LYS A 45 4.03 4.79 -15.89
N ARG A 46 3.24 5.71 -15.31
CA ARG A 46 1.80 5.56 -15.04
C ARG A 46 0.99 5.40 -16.33
N HIS A 47 1.12 6.35 -17.24
CA HIS A 47 0.41 6.33 -18.53
C HIS A 47 0.84 5.16 -19.42
N ARG A 48 2.14 4.84 -19.44
CA ARG A 48 2.69 3.68 -20.16
C ARG A 48 2.05 2.38 -19.67
N LEU A 49 1.98 2.19 -18.36
CA LEU A 49 1.42 0.97 -17.77
C LEU A 49 -0.10 0.88 -18.00
N TYR A 50 -0.82 2.00 -17.85
CA TYR A 50 -2.24 2.06 -18.17
C TYR A 50 -2.51 1.71 -19.64
N ASN A 51 -1.81 2.34 -20.58
CA ASN A 51 -2.00 2.08 -22.01
C ASN A 51 -1.73 0.61 -22.36
N ALA A 52 -0.67 0.02 -21.81
CA ALA A 52 -0.37 -1.39 -21.99
C ALA A 52 -1.50 -2.29 -21.46
N PHE A 53 -2.02 -2.02 -20.26
CA PHE A 53 -3.14 -2.78 -19.68
C PHE A 53 -4.45 -2.61 -20.46
N ALA A 54 -4.80 -1.36 -20.80
CA ALA A 54 -6.00 -1.05 -21.56
C ALA A 54 -5.96 -1.71 -22.94
N HIS A 55 -4.81 -1.63 -23.63
CA HIS A 55 -4.59 -2.28 -24.91
C HIS A 55 -4.80 -3.80 -24.81
N GLU A 56 -4.15 -4.45 -23.85
CA GLU A 56 -4.23 -5.89 -23.67
C GLU A 56 -5.65 -6.37 -23.34
N GLN A 57 -6.33 -5.70 -22.40
CA GLN A 57 -7.69 -6.04 -22.01
C GLN A 57 -8.67 -5.79 -23.16
N ASN A 58 -8.49 -4.72 -23.93
CA ASN A 58 -9.36 -4.40 -25.06
C ASN A 58 -9.20 -5.41 -26.20
N GLN A 59 -7.99 -5.88 -26.46
CA GLN A 59 -7.72 -6.90 -27.49
C GLN A 59 -8.20 -8.29 -27.09
N ARG A 60 -7.81 -8.77 -25.91
CA ARG A 60 -8.13 -10.14 -25.48
C ARG A 60 -9.51 -10.30 -24.90
N LYS A 61 -10.12 -9.17 -24.53
CA LYS A 61 -11.34 -9.17 -23.74
C LYS A 61 -11.17 -10.04 -22.48
N ASP A 62 -10.02 -9.91 -21.80
CA ASP A 62 -9.69 -10.61 -20.56
C ASP A 62 -8.75 -9.79 -19.66
N ARG A 63 -8.95 -9.86 -18.34
CA ARG A 63 -8.09 -9.24 -17.32
C ARG A 63 -6.95 -10.14 -16.84
N THR A 64 -6.95 -11.42 -17.19
CA THR A 64 -5.95 -12.40 -16.71
C THR A 64 -4.50 -11.96 -16.89
N PRO A 65 -4.07 -11.37 -18.03
CA PRO A 65 -2.70 -10.88 -18.18
C PRO A 65 -2.33 -9.81 -17.15
N ILE A 66 -3.27 -8.92 -16.83
CA ILE A 66 -3.08 -7.83 -15.85
C ILE A 66 -2.95 -8.42 -14.45
N LEU A 67 -3.80 -9.41 -14.10
CA LEU A 67 -3.68 -10.10 -12.83
C LEU A 67 -2.36 -10.88 -12.72
N ALA A 68 -1.88 -11.46 -13.82
CA ALA A 68 -0.58 -12.11 -13.87
C ALA A 68 0.57 -11.10 -13.67
N PHE A 69 0.46 -9.90 -14.27
CA PHE A 69 1.38 -8.80 -14.03
C PHE A 69 1.44 -8.43 -12.56
N ILE A 70 0.28 -8.17 -11.94
CA ILE A 70 0.20 -7.81 -10.51
C ILE A 70 0.85 -8.88 -9.63
N ARG A 71 0.52 -10.16 -9.85
CA ARG A 71 1.12 -11.28 -9.09
C ARG A 71 2.63 -11.36 -9.26
N LYS A 72 3.17 -11.03 -10.44
CA LYS A 72 4.62 -11.02 -10.66
C LYS A 72 5.28 -9.79 -10.05
N ALA A 73 4.67 -8.62 -10.17
CA ALA A 73 5.14 -7.38 -9.60
C ALA A 73 5.26 -7.48 -8.07
N MET A 74 4.25 -8.08 -7.44
CA MET A 74 4.15 -8.20 -5.98
C MET A 74 4.79 -9.46 -5.39
N LYS A 75 5.66 -10.18 -6.11
CA LYS A 75 6.41 -11.29 -5.50
C LYS A 75 7.41 -10.76 -4.48
N PRO A 76 7.36 -11.17 -3.19
CA PRO A 76 8.27 -10.66 -2.16
C PRO A 76 9.75 -10.88 -2.49
N THR A 77 10.08 -11.95 -3.21
CA THR A 77 11.45 -12.25 -3.66
C THR A 77 12.05 -11.17 -4.55
N ARG A 78 11.25 -10.35 -5.24
CA ARG A 78 11.74 -9.19 -6.02
C ARG A 78 12.28 -8.07 -5.13
N PHE A 79 11.79 -7.99 -3.90
CA PHE A 79 12.13 -6.97 -2.93
C PHE A 79 13.24 -7.43 -1.97
N ALA A 80 13.85 -8.60 -2.18
CA ALA A 80 14.86 -9.16 -1.27
C ALA A 80 16.06 -8.21 -1.05
N ARG A 81 16.42 -7.39 -2.05
CA ARG A 81 17.49 -6.39 -1.94
C ARG A 81 17.01 -5.06 -1.38
N GLU A 82 15.72 -4.77 -1.47
CA GLU A 82 15.10 -3.51 -1.05
C GLU A 82 13.77 -3.78 -0.30
N PRO A 83 13.78 -4.47 0.86
CA PRO A 83 12.54 -4.93 1.50
C PRO A 83 11.61 -3.79 1.91
N HIS A 84 12.18 -2.62 2.20
CA HIS A 84 11.46 -1.40 2.58
C HIS A 84 10.47 -0.93 1.50
N ARG A 85 10.67 -1.28 0.23
CA ARG A 85 9.76 -0.91 -0.88
C ARG A 85 8.47 -1.74 -0.92
N PHE A 86 8.45 -2.93 -0.32
CA PHE A 86 7.35 -3.89 -0.51
C PHE A 86 6.03 -3.42 0.10
N GLU A 87 6.04 -3.11 1.40
CA GLU A 87 4.81 -2.77 2.12
C GLU A 87 4.17 -1.46 1.63
N PRO A 88 4.92 -0.37 1.36
CA PRO A 88 4.35 0.83 0.78
C PRO A 88 3.70 0.58 -0.58
N MET A 89 4.41 -0.11 -1.49
CA MET A 89 3.86 -0.49 -2.80
C MET A 89 2.60 -1.36 -2.67
N ARG A 90 2.61 -2.34 -1.75
CA ARG A 90 1.47 -3.24 -1.50
C ARG A 90 0.27 -2.48 -0.95
N ALA A 91 0.48 -1.58 0.00
CA ALA A 91 -0.58 -0.75 0.57
C ALA A 91 -1.18 0.17 -0.48
N ASN A 92 -0.34 0.84 -1.28
CA ASN A 92 -0.78 1.71 -2.36
C ASN A 92 -1.61 0.95 -3.39
N LEU A 93 -1.13 -0.20 -3.84
CA LEU A 93 -1.85 -1.08 -4.76
C LEU A 93 -3.17 -1.58 -4.18
N ASN A 94 -3.21 -1.94 -2.89
CA ASN A 94 -4.43 -2.45 -2.26
C ASN A 94 -5.53 -1.39 -2.15
N ARG A 95 -5.19 -0.09 -2.03
CA ARG A 95 -6.19 0.98 -2.15
C ARG A 95 -6.88 0.95 -3.50
N ALA A 96 -6.13 0.77 -4.59
CA ALA A 96 -6.68 0.66 -5.94
C ALA A 96 -7.47 -0.65 -6.14
N LEU A 97 -6.93 -1.79 -5.69
CA LEU A 97 -7.57 -3.10 -5.85
C LEU A 97 -8.87 -3.26 -5.05
N ALA A 98 -9.03 -2.53 -3.94
CA ALA A 98 -10.26 -2.56 -3.15
C ALA A 98 -11.50 -2.19 -3.98
N PHE A 99 -11.37 -1.23 -4.92
CA PHE A 99 -12.44 -0.85 -5.84
C PHE A 99 -12.76 -1.92 -6.88
N ALA A 100 -11.89 -2.92 -7.04
CA ALA A 100 -12.08 -4.07 -7.92
C ALA A 100 -12.39 -5.37 -7.16
N GLY A 101 -12.62 -5.29 -5.84
CA GLY A 101 -12.90 -6.46 -5.00
C GLY A 101 -11.72 -7.43 -4.90
N MET A 102 -10.50 -6.89 -4.85
CA MET A 102 -9.27 -7.69 -4.77
C MET A 102 -8.30 -7.09 -3.75
N SER A 103 -7.33 -7.90 -3.34
CA SER A 103 -6.20 -7.46 -2.51
C SER A 103 -4.97 -8.33 -2.74
N VAL A 104 -3.80 -7.83 -2.34
CA VAL A 104 -2.54 -8.55 -2.28
C VAL A 104 -2.14 -8.74 -0.82
N ASP A 105 -1.94 -10.00 -0.42
CA ASP A 105 -1.50 -10.35 0.93
C ASP A 105 0.02 -10.14 1.12
N ALA A 106 0.50 -10.33 2.36
CA ALA A 106 1.92 -10.20 2.69
C ALA A 106 2.82 -11.23 1.99
N SER A 107 2.25 -12.32 1.45
CA SER A 107 2.98 -13.29 0.63
C SER A 107 3.06 -12.90 -0.86
N GLY A 108 2.44 -11.79 -1.24
CA GLY A 108 2.34 -11.32 -2.63
C GLY A 108 1.26 -12.02 -3.45
N LYS A 109 0.36 -12.78 -2.82
CA LYS A 109 -0.74 -13.46 -3.51
C LYS A 109 -1.92 -12.53 -3.67
N LEU A 110 -2.51 -12.58 -4.87
CA LEU A 110 -3.75 -11.88 -5.18
C LEU A 110 -4.95 -12.69 -4.67
N LEU A 111 -5.79 -12.06 -3.85
CA LEU A 111 -6.97 -12.62 -3.22
C LEU A 111 -8.22 -11.85 -3.64
N SER A 112 -9.38 -12.49 -3.53
CA SER A 112 -10.67 -11.79 -3.62
C SER A 112 -10.97 -11.11 -2.29
N ALA A 113 -11.53 -9.91 -2.36
CA ALA A 113 -11.92 -9.10 -1.23
C ALA A 113 -13.29 -8.45 -1.48
N VAL A 114 -13.90 -7.92 -0.42
CA VAL A 114 -15.14 -7.15 -0.57
C VAL A 114 -14.84 -5.86 -1.35
N GLN A 115 -15.64 -5.56 -2.36
CA GLN A 115 -15.51 -4.32 -3.13
C GLN A 115 -15.93 -3.14 -2.26
N VAL A 116 -15.19 -2.03 -2.34
CA VAL A 116 -15.51 -0.78 -1.62
C VAL A 116 -16.08 0.27 -2.58
N GLY A 117 -16.89 1.17 -2.04
CA GLY A 117 -17.52 2.27 -2.80
C GLY A 117 -16.90 3.64 -2.54
N THR A 118 -16.10 3.78 -1.48
CA THR A 118 -15.57 5.08 -1.06
C THR A 118 -14.05 5.06 -0.82
N LEU A 119 -13.42 6.24 -0.92
CA LEU A 119 -11.99 6.41 -0.61
C LEU A 119 -11.67 6.03 0.83
N GLY A 120 -12.50 6.42 1.80
CA GLY A 120 -12.28 6.10 3.21
C GLY A 120 -12.31 4.59 3.49
N GLU A 121 -13.19 3.85 2.82
CA GLU A 121 -13.22 2.38 2.90
C GLU A 121 -11.98 1.73 2.26
N ALA A 122 -11.55 2.24 1.09
CA ALA A 122 -10.35 1.75 0.41
C ALA A 122 -9.10 1.95 1.25
N GLU A 123 -8.97 3.12 1.87
CA GLU A 123 -7.87 3.42 2.78
C GLU A 123 -7.91 2.55 4.03
N ARG A 124 -9.06 2.42 4.68
CA ARG A 124 -9.21 1.56 5.86
C ARG A 124 -8.78 0.13 5.54
N ARG A 125 -9.21 -0.42 4.41
CA ARG A 125 -8.83 -1.78 3.99
C ARG A 125 -7.33 -1.90 3.70
N ALA A 126 -6.72 -0.92 3.03
CA ALA A 126 -5.28 -0.93 2.80
C ALA A 126 -4.48 -0.82 4.10
N ARG A 127 -5.01 -0.11 5.11
CA ARG A 127 -4.41 0.04 6.45
C ARG A 127 -4.61 -1.18 7.35
N GLU A 128 -5.77 -1.84 7.35
CA GLU A 128 -6.00 -3.08 8.10
C GLU A 128 -4.95 -4.15 7.74
N LEU A 129 -4.58 -4.21 6.45
CA LEU A 129 -3.50 -5.06 5.93
C LEU A 129 -2.10 -4.66 6.43
N ARG A 130 -1.90 -3.43 6.92
CA ARG A 130 -0.66 -2.89 7.51
C ARG A 130 -0.65 -3.03 9.04
N GLU A 131 -1.80 -2.85 9.70
CA GLU A 131 -1.93 -2.94 11.17
C GLU A 131 -1.74 -4.36 11.71
N ASP A 132 -2.04 -5.40 10.94
CA ASP A 132 -1.72 -6.79 11.31
C ASP A 132 -0.22 -7.02 11.56
N LEU A 133 0.67 -6.18 10.98
CA LEU A 133 2.11 -6.22 11.24
C LEU A 133 2.53 -5.37 12.45
N LEU A 134 1.78 -4.32 12.79
CA LEU A 134 1.97 -3.52 14.01
C LEU A 134 1.39 -4.21 15.26
N SER A 135 0.49 -5.19 15.07
CA SER A 135 -0.18 -5.95 16.12
C SER A 135 0.74 -6.84 16.98
N ARG A 136 2.04 -6.94 16.67
CA ARG A 136 3.02 -7.77 17.40
C ARG A 136 3.50 -7.19 18.74
N GLY A 137 2.71 -6.32 19.38
CA GLY A 137 2.94 -5.94 20.78
C GLY A 137 2.76 -4.47 21.14
N VAL A 138 2.11 -3.65 20.31
CA VAL A 138 1.83 -2.25 20.68
C VAL A 138 0.56 -2.18 21.54
N HIS A 139 0.69 -1.61 22.75
CA HIS A 139 -0.42 -1.46 23.69
C HIS A 139 -1.54 -0.58 23.07
N PRO A 140 -2.84 -0.92 23.22
CA PRO A 140 -3.96 -0.20 22.58
C PRO A 140 -3.94 1.32 22.79
N ASP A 141 -3.56 1.76 23.98
CA ASP A 141 -3.45 3.18 24.32
C ASP A 141 -2.42 3.97 23.50
N VAL A 142 -1.43 3.33 22.86
CA VAL A 142 -0.49 4.01 21.95
C VAL A 142 -1.16 4.31 20.61
N LEU A 143 -2.07 3.44 20.15
CA LEU A 143 -2.77 3.60 18.88
C LEU A 143 -3.80 4.74 18.91
N ILE A 144 -4.27 5.14 20.09
CA ILE A 144 -5.20 6.27 20.28
C ILE A 144 -4.50 7.60 19.97
N PHE A 145 -3.23 7.75 20.35
CA PHE A 145 -2.48 9.00 20.19
C PHE A 145 -1.67 9.06 18.89
N CYS A 146 -1.34 7.91 18.28
CA CYS A 146 -0.52 7.89 17.07
C CYS A 146 -1.34 7.95 15.76
N LYS A 147 -2.67 8.01 15.82
CA LYS A 147 -3.57 7.78 14.67
C LYS A 147 -3.50 8.85 13.58
N GLU A 148 -3.16 10.09 13.93
CA GLU A 148 -3.08 11.20 12.97
C GLU A 148 -1.65 11.41 12.45
N GLU A 149 -0.62 11.18 13.27
CA GLU A 149 0.78 11.47 12.91
C GLU A 149 1.56 10.28 12.31
N LEU A 150 1.13 9.03 12.56
CA LEU A 150 1.63 7.85 11.82
C LEU A 150 1.27 7.88 10.32
N LEU A 151 0.28 8.69 9.93
CA LEU A 151 -0.17 8.84 8.55
C LEU A 151 0.83 9.62 7.68
N HIS A 152 1.81 10.30 8.29
CA HIS A 152 2.70 11.23 7.60
C HIS A 152 4.18 10.79 7.55
N ASP A 153 4.46 9.50 7.78
CA ASP A 153 5.83 8.91 7.76
C ASP A 153 6.84 9.56 8.72
N ASN A 154 6.36 10.26 9.75
CA ASN A 154 7.17 10.92 10.77
C ASN A 154 7.24 10.08 12.05
N TYR A 155 8.02 9.00 12.00
CA TYR A 155 8.24 8.07 13.12
C TYR A 155 8.72 8.76 14.43
N PHE A 156 9.37 9.93 14.33
CA PHE A 156 9.78 10.73 15.50
C PHE A 156 8.60 11.22 16.34
N HIS A 157 7.52 11.62 15.69
CA HIS A 157 6.33 12.13 16.36
C HIS A 157 5.53 11.02 17.03
N ALA A 158 5.39 9.87 16.35
CA ALA A 158 4.75 8.69 16.94
C ALA A 158 5.46 8.21 18.22
N VAL A 159 6.79 8.28 18.26
CA VAL A 159 7.57 7.97 19.48
C VAL A 159 7.35 9.03 20.56
N LEU A 160 7.35 10.32 20.22
CA LEU A 160 7.12 11.40 21.17
C LEU A 160 5.73 11.33 21.81
N GLU A 161 4.69 11.07 21.01
CA GLU A 161 3.31 10.90 21.48
C GLU A 161 3.15 9.63 22.33
N ALA A 162 3.83 8.54 21.98
CA ALA A 162 3.87 7.35 22.82
C ALA A 162 4.48 7.65 24.21
N VAL A 163 5.54 8.46 24.27
CA VAL A 163 6.14 8.91 25.53
C VAL A 163 5.18 9.80 26.34
N LYS A 164 4.46 10.72 25.68
CA LYS A 164 3.43 11.54 26.34
C LYS A 164 2.32 10.70 26.97
N SER A 165 1.90 9.62 26.31
CA SER A 165 0.91 8.68 26.84
C SER A 165 1.38 7.95 28.11
N VAL A 166 2.69 7.65 28.23
CA VAL A 166 3.27 7.11 29.47
C VAL A 166 3.24 8.14 30.60
N ALA A 167 3.67 9.38 30.33
CA ALA A 167 3.65 10.47 31.30
C ALA A 167 2.23 10.73 31.83
N ASP A 168 1.23 10.80 30.96
CA ASP A 168 -0.17 11.02 31.36
C ASP A 168 -0.74 9.89 32.20
N LYS A 169 -0.32 8.64 31.98
CA LYS A 169 -0.71 7.52 32.84
C LYS A 169 -0.08 7.58 34.22
N VAL A 170 1.19 8.00 34.32
CA VAL A 170 1.84 8.22 35.61
C VAL A 170 1.06 9.28 36.37
N ARG A 171 0.81 10.45 35.77
CA ARG A 171 0.01 11.54 36.38
C ARG A 171 -1.36 11.07 36.87
N LYS A 172 -2.11 10.34 36.03
CA LYS A 172 -3.43 9.82 36.41
C LYS A 172 -3.40 8.81 37.56
N ARG A 173 -2.30 8.06 37.72
CA ARG A 173 -2.16 7.06 38.79
C ARG A 173 -1.55 7.63 40.07
N THR A 174 -0.69 8.63 39.96
CA THR A 174 0.05 9.19 41.10
C THR A 174 -0.53 10.51 41.60
N GLY A 175 -1.35 11.20 40.80
CA GLY A 175 -1.84 12.55 41.09
C GLY A 175 -0.79 13.65 40.90
N LEU A 176 0.40 13.31 40.41
CA LEU A 176 1.47 14.28 40.14
C LEU A 176 1.12 15.11 38.91
N VAL A 177 1.54 16.38 38.92
CA VAL A 177 1.37 17.35 37.82
C VAL A 177 2.69 17.73 37.15
N ASP A 178 3.80 17.13 37.58
CA ASP A 178 5.14 17.37 37.05
C ASP A 178 5.31 16.83 35.62
N ASP A 179 6.42 17.20 34.97
CA ASP A 179 6.76 16.78 33.60
C ASP A 179 8.23 16.39 33.45
N GLY A 180 8.55 15.67 32.38
CA GLY A 180 9.92 15.26 32.05
C GLY A 180 10.55 14.37 33.13
N ALA A 181 11.83 14.61 33.44
CA ALA A 181 12.58 13.83 34.42
C ALA A 181 12.04 13.95 35.86
N ALA A 182 11.28 15.00 36.17
CA ALA A 182 10.68 15.16 37.50
C ALA A 182 9.47 14.23 37.71
N LEU A 183 8.88 13.71 36.62
CA LEU A 183 7.74 12.81 36.66
C LEU A 183 8.13 11.31 36.67
N VAL A 184 9.38 10.99 36.30
CA VAL A 184 9.90 9.61 36.14
C VAL A 184 10.81 9.21 37.30
#